data_AF-A0A2U1C5L4-F1
#
_entry.id   AF-A0A2U1C5L4-F1
#
_cell.length_a   1.000
_cell.length_b   1.000
_cell.length_c   1.000
_cell.angle_alpha   90.00
_cell.angle_beta   90.00
_cell.angle_gamma   90.00
#
_symmetry.space_group_name_H-M   'P 1'
#
loop_
_entity.id
_entity.type
_entity.pdbx_description
1 polymer ?
#
loop_
_entity_poly.entity_id
_entity_poly.type
_entity_poly.pdbx_seq_one_letter_code
_entity_poly.pdbx_strand_id
1 'polypeptide(L)'
;MLQIAPSGYWRHAAHQRNPQLRCTRAQRDDTLVPHIERVWHANMRVYGAEKVWRQINREGFSIARCTVERLMKRLGYLSPMQFEQRWYDAQRKKAA
;
A
#
# COMPACT_ATOMS: atom_id res chain seq x y z
N MET A 1 15.21 9.20 -25.26
CA MET A 1 16.15 9.13 -24.12
C MET A 1 15.36 9.25 -22.83
N LEU A 2 15.58 8.36 -21.85
CA LEU A 2 15.03 8.54 -20.50
C LEU A 2 15.73 9.75 -19.84
N GLN A 3 14.96 10.67 -19.28
CA GLN A 3 15.45 11.88 -18.59
C GLN A 3 15.95 11.53 -17.17
N ILE A 4 16.87 10.56 -17.07
CA ILE A 4 17.44 10.07 -15.81
C ILE A 4 18.94 9.90 -16.00
N ALA A 5 19.73 10.38 -15.03
CA ALA A 5 21.17 10.18 -15.05
C ALA A 5 21.52 8.67 -15.06
N PRO A 6 22.54 8.22 -15.82
CA PRO A 6 22.92 6.81 -15.90
C PRO A 6 23.15 6.16 -14.54
N SER A 7 23.77 6.86 -13.59
CA SER A 7 24.01 6.36 -12.22
C SER A 7 22.70 6.08 -11.46
N GLY A 8 21.69 6.94 -11.62
CA GLY A 8 20.36 6.75 -11.04
C GLY A 8 19.64 5.53 -11.63
N TYR A 9 19.75 5.35 -12.94
CA TYR A 9 19.23 4.16 -13.62
C TYR A 9 19.90 2.87 -13.12
N TRP A 10 21.24 2.84 -13.07
CA TRP A 10 21.96 1.64 -12.62
C TRP A 10 21.71 1.31 -11.15
N ARG A 11 21.60 2.32 -10.29
CA ARG A 11 21.21 2.12 -8.89
C ARG A 11 19.80 1.53 -8.78
N HIS A 12 18.86 2.03 -9.56
CA HIS A 12 17.50 1.49 -9.61
C HIS A 12 17.48 0.04 -10.11
N ALA A 13 18.20 -0.25 -11.20
CA ALA A 13 18.35 -1.61 -11.74
C ALA A 13 19.01 -2.57 -10.72
N ALA A 14 20.02 -2.11 -9.97
CA ALA A 14 20.64 -2.88 -8.91
C ALA A 14 19.66 -3.19 -7.76
N HIS A 15 18.83 -2.23 -7.35
CA HIS A 15 17.78 -2.44 -6.35
C HIS A 15 16.63 -3.34 -6.84
N GLN A 16 16.41 -3.44 -8.15
CA GLN A 16 15.47 -4.41 -8.73
C GLN A 16 16.03 -5.83 -8.71
N ARG A 17 17.30 -6.01 -9.09
CA ARG A 17 17.97 -7.32 -9.10
C ARG A 17 18.23 -7.86 -7.70
N ASN A 18 18.65 -6.99 -6.78
CA ASN A 18 19.00 -7.35 -5.41
C ASN A 18 18.16 -6.52 -4.42
N PRO A 19 16.98 -7.02 -4.01
CA PRO A 19 16.10 -6.33 -3.05
C PRO A 19 16.77 -6.03 -1.70
N GLN A 20 17.77 -6.82 -1.30
CA GLN A 20 18.57 -6.60 -0.08
C GLN A 20 19.38 -5.29 -0.09
N LEU A 21 19.66 -4.72 -1.27
CA LEU A 21 20.35 -3.43 -1.38
C LEU A 21 19.43 -2.25 -1.09
N ARG A 22 18.11 -2.46 -1.02
CA ARG A 22 17.13 -1.41 -0.73
C ARG A 22 17.27 -0.94 0.72
N CYS A 23 16.75 0.24 1.02
CA CYS A 23 16.71 0.71 2.41
C CYS A 23 15.89 -0.22 3.30
N THR A 24 16.22 -0.30 4.59
CA THR A 24 15.56 -1.18 5.57
C THR A 24 14.04 -0.98 5.60
N ARG A 25 13.56 0.25 5.38
CA ARG A 25 12.13 0.54 5.29
C ARG A 25 11.46 -0.18 4.11
N ALA A 26 12.08 -0.15 2.93
CA ALA A 26 11.53 -0.82 1.75
C ALA A 26 11.56 -2.34 1.93
N GLN A 27 12.60 -2.89 2.55
CA GLN A 27 12.66 -4.31 2.89
C GLN A 27 11.53 -4.72 3.84
N ARG A 28 11.26 -3.93 4.89
CA ARG A 28 10.12 -4.15 5.80
C ARG A 28 8.77 -4.02 5.10
N ASP A 29 8.64 -3.05 4.19
CA ASP A 29 7.42 -2.90 3.41
C ASP A 29 7.18 -4.14 2.54
N ASP A 30 8.23 -4.64 1.88
CA ASP A 30 8.17 -5.82 1.01
C ASP A 30 7.78 -7.09 1.81
N THR A 31 8.13 -7.19 3.10
CA THR A 31 7.66 -8.30 3.97
C THR A 31 6.22 -8.13 4.46
N LEU A 32 5.74 -6.89 4.65
CA LEU A 32 4.39 -6.60 5.15
C LEU A 32 3.31 -6.65 4.06
N VAL A 33 3.66 -6.30 2.83
CA VAL A 33 2.71 -6.27 1.69
C VAL A 33 1.98 -7.61 1.50
N PRO A 34 2.65 -8.78 1.49
CA PRO A 34 1.96 -10.07 1.36
C PRO A 34 0.94 -10.35 2.47
N HIS A 35 1.20 -9.90 3.71
CA HIS A 35 0.24 -10.06 4.81
C HIS A 35 -0.99 -9.17 4.63
N ILE A 36 -0.80 -7.93 4.18
CA ILE A 36 -1.89 -7.00 3.83
C ILE A 36 -2.73 -7.57 2.68
N GLU A 37 -2.08 -8.04 1.62
CA GLU A 37 -2.75 -8.65 0.48
C GLU A 37 -3.55 -9.88 0.89
N ARG A 38 -2.96 -10.81 1.65
CA ARG A 38 -3.66 -12.01 2.13
C ARG A 38 -4.93 -11.65 2.90
N VAL A 39 -4.85 -10.74 3.87
CA VAL A 39 -6.02 -10.32 4.66
C VAL A 39 -7.07 -9.64 3.79
N TRP A 40 -6.64 -8.78 2.87
CA TRP A 40 -7.54 -8.08 1.96
C TRP A 40 -8.27 -9.03 1.00
N HIS A 41 -7.53 -9.98 0.40
CA HIS A 41 -8.09 -11.02 -0.47
C HIS A 41 -9.01 -11.99 0.28
N ALA A 42 -8.63 -12.42 1.48
CA ALA A 42 -9.45 -13.30 2.33
C ALA A 42 -10.80 -12.65 2.69
N ASN A 43 -10.86 -11.33 2.76
CA ASN A 43 -12.08 -10.58 3.05
C ASN A 43 -12.76 -10.01 1.79
N MET A 44 -12.63 -10.70 0.66
CA MET A 44 -13.26 -10.36 -0.62
C MET A 44 -13.00 -8.91 -1.07
N ARG A 45 -11.85 -8.34 -0.68
CA ARG A 45 -11.44 -6.97 -1.00
C ARG A 45 -12.34 -5.87 -0.40
N VAL A 46 -13.24 -6.23 0.51
CA VAL A 46 -14.16 -5.28 1.15
C VAL A 46 -13.46 -4.46 2.23
N TYR A 47 -12.45 -5.02 2.89
CA TYR A 47 -11.80 -4.37 4.02
C TYR A 47 -10.94 -3.18 3.55
N GLY A 48 -11.15 -2.02 4.20
CA GLY A 48 -10.26 -0.87 4.11
C GLY A 48 -9.10 -0.97 5.11
N ALA A 49 -8.20 0.00 5.06
CA ALA A 49 -6.96 0.00 5.84
C ALA A 49 -7.14 -0.19 7.35
N GLU A 50 -8.19 0.39 7.94
CA GLU A 50 -8.45 0.24 9.37
C GLU A 50 -8.85 -1.20 9.76
N LYS A 51 -9.69 -1.86 8.95
CA LYS A 51 -10.11 -3.25 9.21
C LYS A 51 -8.96 -4.22 8.97
N VAL A 52 -8.19 -4.01 7.90
CA VAL A 52 -6.98 -4.79 7.62
C VAL A 52 -5.97 -4.64 8.76
N TRP A 53 -5.73 -3.42 9.23
CA TRP A 53 -4.82 -3.15 10.36
C TRP A 53 -5.24 -3.88 11.64
N ARG A 54 -6.53 -3.80 12.03
CA ARG A 54 -7.04 -4.53 13.20
C ARG A 54 -6.86 -6.04 13.07
N GLN A 55 -7.08 -6.59 11.88
CA GLN A 55 -6.92 -8.02 11.64
C GLN A 55 -5.45 -8.46 11.70
N ILE A 56 -4.54 -7.70 11.06
CA ILE A 56 -3.11 -7.99 11.08
C ILE A 56 -2.53 -7.92 12.50
N ASN A 57 -2.95 -6.92 13.30
CA ASN A 57 -2.55 -6.83 14.70
C ASN A 57 -3.06 -8.02 15.54
N ARG A 58 -4.27 -8.52 15.27
CA ARG A 58 -4.82 -9.71 15.93
C ARG A 58 -4.04 -10.97 15.59
N GLU A 59 -3.47 -11.04 14.39
CA GLU A 59 -2.62 -12.14 13.94
C GLU A 59 -1.16 -12.03 14.45
N GLY A 60 -0.87 -11.05 15.31
CA GLY A 60 0.42 -10.91 16.00
C GLY A 60 1.45 -10.02 15.31
N PHE A 61 1.11 -9.41 14.17
CA PHE A 61 1.98 -8.47 13.48
C PHE A 61 1.77 -7.06 14.04
N SER A 62 2.62 -6.66 14.99
CA SER A 62 2.57 -5.31 15.57
C SER A 62 3.02 -4.26 14.54
N ILE A 63 2.04 -3.66 13.84
CA ILE A 63 2.30 -2.60 12.86
C ILE A 63 1.44 -1.37 13.13
N ALA A 64 2.01 -0.19 12.84
CA ALA A 64 1.28 1.05 12.94
C ALA A 64 0.18 1.15 11.86
N ARG A 65 -0.98 1.72 12.21
CA ARG A 65 -2.10 1.95 11.28
C ARG A 65 -1.65 2.73 10.03
N CYS A 66 -0.86 3.78 10.22
CA CYS A 66 -0.34 4.62 9.13
C CYS A 66 0.53 3.84 8.13
N THR A 67 1.17 2.75 8.56
CA THR A 67 1.92 1.86 7.67
C THR A 67 0.98 1.10 6.74
N VAL A 68 -0.11 0.54 7.27
CA VAL A 68 -1.13 -0.18 6.48
C VAL A 68 -1.80 0.77 5.50
N GLU A 69 -2.24 1.95 5.96
CA GLU A 69 -2.86 2.97 5.11
C GLU A 69 -1.96 3.38 3.95
N ARG A 70 -0.69 3.66 4.23
CA ARG A 70 0.29 4.03 3.20
C ARG A 70 0.53 2.89 2.21
N LEU A 71 0.68 1.65 2.68
CA LEU A 71 0.93 0.49 1.81
C LEU A 71 -0.28 0.16 0.95
N MET A 72 -1.49 0.16 1.51
CA MET A 72 -2.71 -0.02 0.74
C MET A 72 -2.89 1.08 -0.31
N LYS A 73 -2.59 2.34 0.03
CA LYS A 73 -2.60 3.45 -0.95
C LYS A 73 -1.59 3.23 -2.07
N ARG A 74 -0.37 2.75 -1.76
CA ARG A 74 0.67 2.43 -2.76
C ARG A 74 0.25 1.28 -3.68
N LEU A 75 -0.49 0.30 -3.18
CA LEU A 75 -1.01 -0.84 -3.94
C LEU A 75 -2.32 -0.54 -4.68
N GLY A 76 -2.94 0.63 -4.43
CA GLY A 76 -4.22 1.02 -5.03
C GLY A 76 -5.44 0.35 -4.38
N TYR A 77 -5.31 -0.20 -3.16
CA TYR A 77 -6.42 -0.84 -2.47
C TYR A 77 -7.30 0.18 -1.77
N LEU A 78 -8.58 0.17 -2.11
CA LEU A 78 -9.63 0.97 -1.51
C LEU A 78 -10.78 0.04 -1.14
N SER A 79 -11.42 0.29 0.01
CA SER A 79 -12.68 -0.37 0.32
C SER A 79 -13.77 0.14 -0.62
N PRO A 80 -14.71 -0.71 -1.08
CA PRO A 80 -15.88 -0.28 -1.86
C PRO A 80 -16.65 0.86 -1.18
N MET A 81 -16.78 0.80 0.14
CA MET A 81 -17.46 1.84 0.94
C MET A 81 -16.70 3.17 0.95
N GLN A 82 -15.36 3.15 0.96
CA GLN A 82 -14.54 4.36 0.85
C GLN A 82 -14.56 4.92 -0.58
N PHE A 83 -14.69 4.07 -1.60
CA PHE A 83 -14.89 4.49 -2.98
C PHE A 83 -16.23 5.20 -3.15
N GLU A 84 -17.30 4.63 -2.58
CA GLU A 84 -18.66 5.15 -2.64
C GLU A 84 -18.79 6.51 -1.92
N GLN A 85 -18.20 6.65 -0.73
CA GLN A 85 -18.11 7.94 -0.02
C GLN A 85 -17.38 9.01 -0.86
N ARG A 86 -16.24 8.66 -1.47
CA ARG A 86 -15.49 9.58 -2.33
C ARG A 86 -16.28 9.95 -3.60
N TRP A 87 -17.08 9.04 -4.14
CA TRP A 87 -17.96 9.31 -5.29
C TRP A 87 -19.07 10.29 -4.91
N TYR A 88 -19.74 10.09 -3.77
CA TYR A 88 -20.76 11.02 -3.25
C TYR A 88 -20.19 12.41 -2.91
N ASP A 89 -19.01 12.47 -2.28
CA ASP A 89 -18.33 13.74 -1.96
C ASP A 89 -17.93 14.51 -3.24
N ALA A 90 -17.50 13.79 -4.28
CA ALA A 90 -17.18 14.38 -5.58
C ALA A 90 -18.43 14.93 -6.30
N GLN A 91 -19.59 14.29 -6.15
CA GLN A 91 -20.85 14.82 -6.67
C GLN A 91 -21.30 16.09 -5.93
N ARG A 92 -21.19 16.11 -4.60
CA ARG A 92 -21.49 17.30 -3.79
C ARG A 92 -20.65 18.52 -4.18
N LYS A 93 -19.36 18.34 -4.48
CA LYS A 93 -18.47 19.42 -4.91
C LYS A 93 -18.75 19.97 -6.32
N LYS A 94 -19.45 19.23 -7.17
CA LYS A 94 -19.92 19.73 -8.48
C LYS A 94 -21.23 20.50 -8.40
N ALA A 95 -21.97 20.32 -7.31
CA ALA A 95 -23.27 20.95 -7.08
C ALA A 95 -23.18 22.23 -6.22
N ALA A 96 -21.97 22.61 -5.79
CA ALA A 96 -21.66 23.82 -5.04
C ALA A 96 -20.71 24.69 -5.86
#